data_AF-A0A4R9JJ39-F1
#
_entry.id   AF-A0A4R9JJ39-F1
#
_cell.length_a   1.000
_cell.length_b   1.000
_cell.length_c   1.000
_cell.angle_alpha   90.00
_cell.angle_beta   90.00
_cell.angle_gamma   90.00
#
_symmetry.space_group_name_H-M   'P 1'
#
loop_
_entity.id
_entity.type
_entity.pdbx_description
1 polymer ?
#
loop_
_entity_poly.entity_id
_entity_poly.type
_entity_poly.pdbx_seq_one_letter_code
_entity_poly.pdbx_strand_id
1 'polypeptide(L)'
;MRSFVVSICFLFLLVHCTKTNPSYEACERADLDYLVCSLVVYQSYSYCSELTSSVTGTAEVKAAAKFRCDAERLVGSYLCEDIKKKTCGTK
;
A
#
# COMPACT_ATOMS: atom_id res chain seq x y z
N MET A 1 36.88 31.90 -21.82
CA MET A 1 36.62 30.47 -22.14
C MET A 1 36.32 29.62 -20.89
N ARG A 2 37.08 29.73 -19.77
CA ARG A 2 36.80 28.96 -18.52
C ARG A 2 35.38 29.11 -17.96
N SER A 3 34.81 30.32 -17.89
CA SER A 3 33.46 30.52 -17.32
C SER A 3 32.33 29.87 -18.13
N PHE A 4 32.49 29.73 -19.45
CA PHE A 4 31.48 29.10 -20.30
C PHE A 4 31.41 27.58 -20.08
N VAL A 5 32.57 26.94 -19.85
CA VAL A 5 32.66 25.50 -19.55
C VAL A 5 32.03 25.19 -18.19
N VAL A 6 32.27 26.04 -17.18
CA VAL A 6 31.67 25.88 -15.84
C VAL A 6 30.15 26.01 -15.89
N SER A 7 29.63 26.96 -16.67
CA SER A 7 28.19 27.16 -16.86
C SER A 7 27.51 25.95 -17.53
N ILE A 8 28.15 25.40 -18.57
CA ILE A 8 27.65 24.20 -19.26
C ILE A 8 27.69 22.97 -18.34
N CYS A 9 28.76 22.77 -17.57
CA CYS A 9 28.84 21.68 -16.59
C CYS A 9 27.74 21.78 -15.51
N PHE A 10 27.42 23.00 -15.05
CA PHE A 10 26.36 23.22 -14.06
C PHE A 10 24.96 22.89 -14.62
N LEU A 11 24.71 23.22 -15.89
CA LEU A 11 23.46 22.86 -16.58
C LEU A 11 23.31 21.33 -16.73
N PHE A 12 24.39 20.62 -17.04
CA PHE A 12 24.35 19.15 -17.12
C PHE A 12 24.11 18.47 -15.75
N LEU A 13 24.64 19.04 -14.67
CA LEU A 13 24.39 18.53 -13.31
C LEU A 13 22.92 18.73 -12.90
N LEU A 14 22.30 19.86 -13.26
CA LEU A 14 20.87 20.12 -13.00
C LEU A 14 19.94 19.16 -13.77
N VAL A 15 20.28 18.80 -15.01
CA VAL A 15 19.50 17.85 -15.83
C VAL A 15 19.57 16.42 -15.28
N HIS A 16 20.65 16.07 -14.57
CA HIS A 16 20.78 14.76 -13.92
C HIS A 16 20.19 14.70 -12.51
N CYS A 17 19.95 15.84 -11.86
CA CYS A 17 19.42 15.89 -10.49
C CYS A 17 17.89 15.81 -10.42
N THR A 18 17.18 16.10 -11.51
CA THR A 18 15.70 16.08 -11.56
C THR A 18 15.10 14.73 -11.91
N LYS A 19 15.93 13.72 -12.27
CA LYS A 19 15.46 12.34 -12.41
C LYS A 19 15.40 11.68 -11.03
N THR A 20 14.30 11.87 -10.32
CA THR A 20 13.86 10.85 -9.37
C THR A 20 13.87 9.51 -10.11
N ASN A 21 14.51 8.51 -9.52
CA ASN A 21 14.54 7.17 -10.12
C ASN A 21 13.08 6.76 -10.37
N PRO A 22 12.68 6.31 -11.58
CA PRO A 22 11.30 5.90 -11.84
C PRO A 22 10.83 4.80 -10.86
N SER A 23 11.75 4.04 -10.29
CA SER A 23 11.49 3.09 -9.20
C SER A 23 11.03 3.76 -7.89
N TYR A 24 11.49 4.99 -7.61
CA TYR A 24 11.11 5.76 -6.44
C TYR A 24 9.69 6.31 -6.57
N GLU A 25 9.36 6.94 -7.70
CA GLU A 25 8.00 7.44 -7.96
C GLU A 25 6.97 6.30 -8.00
N ALA A 26 7.35 5.15 -8.56
CA ALA A 26 6.52 3.95 -8.56
C ALA A 26 6.26 3.43 -7.13
N CYS A 27 7.27 3.48 -6.26
CA CYS A 27 7.11 3.03 -4.87
C CYS A 27 6.31 4.02 -4.03
N GLU A 28 6.47 5.32 -4.24
CA GLU A 28 5.65 6.36 -3.58
C GLU A 28 4.16 6.20 -3.95
N ARG A 29 3.87 5.94 -5.23
CA ARG A 29 2.51 5.62 -5.68
C ARG A 29 1.99 4.31 -5.08
N ALA A 30 2.85 3.29 -4.97
CA ALA A 30 2.51 2.02 -4.32
C ALA A 30 2.22 2.15 -2.82
N ASP A 31 2.87 3.10 -2.13
CA ASP A 31 2.56 3.43 -0.73
C ASP A 31 1.15 4.01 -0.61
N LEU A 32 0.76 4.89 -1.53
CA LEU A 32 -0.61 5.40 -1.57
C LEU A 32 -1.63 4.29 -1.85
N ASP A 33 -1.34 3.41 -2.82
CA ASP A 33 -2.19 2.26 -3.14
C ASP A 33 -2.32 1.30 -1.95
N TYR A 34 -1.23 1.08 -1.20
CA TYR A 34 -1.25 0.30 0.04
C TYR A 34 -2.18 0.91 1.09
N LEU A 35 -2.13 2.23 1.28
CA LEU A 35 -3.01 2.93 2.23
C LEU A 35 -4.49 2.80 1.82
N VAL A 36 -4.79 2.97 0.53
CA VAL A 36 -6.16 2.81 0.01
C VAL A 36 -6.64 1.37 0.17
N CYS A 37 -5.81 0.39 -0.19
CA CYS A 37 -6.11 -1.03 -0.02
C CYS A 37 -6.38 -1.37 1.46
N SER A 38 -5.51 -0.88 2.36
CA SER A 38 -5.66 -1.09 3.81
C SER A 38 -6.93 -0.46 4.36
N LEU A 39 -7.30 0.73 3.88
CA LEU A 39 -8.54 1.40 4.24
C LEU A 39 -9.76 0.59 3.80
N VAL A 40 -9.77 0.06 2.57
CA VAL A 40 -10.86 -0.79 2.07
C VAL A 40 -10.97 -2.06 2.90
N VAL A 41 -9.87 -2.76 3.16
CA VAL A 41 -9.85 -3.96 4.01
C VAL A 41 -10.42 -3.66 5.40
N TYR A 42 -10.03 -2.54 6.00
CA TYR A 42 -10.56 -2.13 7.30
C TYR A 42 -12.06 -1.84 7.25
N GLN A 43 -12.54 -1.15 6.22
CA GLN A 43 -13.95 -0.82 6.05
C GLN A 43 -14.81 -2.07 5.77
N SER A 44 -14.30 -3.02 4.99
CA SER A 44 -14.95 -4.31 4.78
C SER A 44 -15.01 -5.13 6.06
N TYR A 45 -13.93 -5.14 6.85
CA TYR A 45 -13.90 -5.79 8.16
C TYR A 45 -14.90 -5.16 9.13
N SER A 46 -14.97 -3.83 9.23
CA SER A 46 -15.90 -3.15 10.13
C SER A 46 -17.35 -3.47 9.78
N TYR A 47 -17.68 -3.43 8.48
CA TYR A 47 -19.00 -3.84 7.98
C TYR A 47 -19.31 -5.30 8.29
N CYS A 48 -18.37 -6.22 8.05
CA CYS A 48 -18.53 -7.64 8.39
C CYS A 48 -18.71 -7.85 9.90
N SER A 49 -17.91 -7.15 10.72
CA SER A 49 -18.01 -7.21 12.18
C SER A 49 -19.38 -6.74 12.69
N GLU A 50 -19.91 -5.65 12.14
CA GLU A 50 -21.26 -5.17 12.43
C GLU A 50 -22.32 -6.21 12.06
N LEU A 51 -22.25 -6.80 10.85
CA LEU A 51 -23.18 -7.85 10.45
C LEU A 51 -23.11 -9.08 11.37
N THR A 52 -21.91 -9.53 11.71
CA THR A 52 -21.72 -10.72 12.56
C THR A 52 -22.16 -10.48 14.01
N SER A 53 -22.19 -9.23 14.47
CA SER A 53 -22.74 -8.88 15.79
C SER A 53 -24.24 -9.20 15.91
N SER A 54 -24.97 -9.21 14.79
CA SER A 54 -26.39 -9.54 14.72
C SER A 54 -26.67 -11.06 14.63
N VAL A 55 -25.64 -11.89 14.47
CA VAL A 55 -25.79 -13.35 14.35
C VAL A 55 -26.24 -13.95 15.69
N THR A 56 -27.32 -14.72 15.63
CA THR A 56 -27.87 -15.47 16.75
C THR A 56 -27.51 -16.96 16.64
N GLY A 57 -27.49 -17.68 17.76
CA GLY A 57 -27.12 -19.09 17.81
C GLY A 57 -26.19 -19.44 18.98
N THR A 58 -25.56 -20.63 18.89
CA THR A 58 -24.58 -21.10 19.89
C THR A 58 -23.33 -20.22 19.90
N ALA A 59 -22.52 -20.36 20.95
CA ALA A 59 -21.24 -19.66 21.04
C ALA A 59 -20.32 -20.01 19.86
N GLU A 60 -20.31 -21.26 19.38
CA GLU A 60 -19.49 -21.63 18.22
C GLU A 60 -19.95 -20.95 16.94
N VAL A 61 -21.26 -20.80 16.72
CA VAL A 61 -21.81 -20.12 15.53
C VAL A 61 -21.41 -18.65 15.52
N LYS A 62 -21.54 -17.95 16.66
CA LYS A 62 -21.14 -16.55 16.79
C LYS A 62 -19.62 -16.38 16.60
N ALA A 63 -18.83 -17.28 17.17
CA ALA A 63 -17.38 -17.27 17.02
C ALA A 63 -16.97 -17.50 15.56
N ALA A 64 -17.53 -18.51 14.89
CA ALA A 64 -17.24 -18.81 13.48
C ALA A 64 -17.58 -17.64 12.56
N ALA A 65 -18.69 -16.95 12.81
CA ALA A 65 -19.07 -15.76 12.06
C ALA A 65 -18.01 -14.64 12.19
N LYS A 66 -17.57 -14.34 13.42
CA LYS A 66 -16.51 -13.36 13.68
C LYS A 66 -15.18 -13.78 13.05
N PHE A 67 -14.78 -15.05 13.19
CA PHE A 67 -13.55 -15.59 12.63
C PHE A 67 -13.46 -15.42 11.11
N ARG A 68 -14.59 -15.49 10.40
CA ARG A 68 -14.62 -15.22 8.96
C ARG A 68 -14.17 -13.79 8.64
N CYS A 69 -14.70 -12.79 9.35
CA CYS A 69 -14.31 -11.40 9.17
C CYS A 69 -12.82 -11.18 9.51
N ASP A 70 -12.34 -11.79 10.59
CA ASP A 70 -10.93 -11.71 10.99
C ASP A 70 -10.00 -12.32 9.94
N ALA A 71 -10.39 -13.46 9.35
CA ALA A 71 -9.65 -14.13 8.29
C ALA A 71 -9.62 -13.30 7.01
N GLU A 72 -10.75 -12.74 6.58
CA GLU A 72 -10.83 -11.84 5.41
C GLU A 72 -9.94 -10.61 5.59
N ARG A 73 -9.96 -10.01 6.80
CA ARG A 73 -9.07 -8.89 7.13
C ARG A 73 -7.60 -9.27 6.99
N LEU A 74 -7.22 -10.41 7.56
CA LEU A 74 -5.84 -10.88 7.54
C LEU A 74 -5.34 -11.13 6.11
N VAL A 75 -6.13 -11.84 5.31
CA VAL A 75 -5.80 -12.12 3.90
C VAL A 75 -5.72 -10.82 3.10
N GLY A 76 -6.67 -9.90 3.30
CA GLY A 76 -6.67 -8.59 2.67
C GLY A 76 -5.39 -7.78 2.99
N SER A 77 -4.98 -7.75 4.26
CA SER A 77 -3.74 -7.06 4.67
C SER A 77 -2.50 -7.64 3.99
N TYR A 78 -2.38 -8.97 3.93
CA TYR A 78 -1.27 -9.61 3.22
C TYR A 78 -1.28 -9.31 1.72
N LEU A 79 -2.45 -9.26 1.10
CA LEU A 79 -2.58 -8.89 -0.31
C LEU A 79 -2.10 -7.46 -0.56
N CYS A 80 -2.51 -6.50 0.27
CA CYS A 80 -2.06 -5.11 0.16
C CYS A 80 -0.53 -5.00 0.29
N GLU A 81 0.06 -5.71 1.25
CA GLU A 81 1.52 -5.73 1.43
C GLU A 81 2.25 -6.36 0.24
N ASP A 82 1.74 -7.47 -0.29
CA ASP A 82 2.35 -8.17 -1.42
C ASP A 82 2.32 -7.31 -2.69
N ILE A 83 1.22 -6.58 -2.94
CA ILE A 83 1.13 -5.59 -4.03
C ILE A 83 2.22 -4.53 -3.86
N LYS A 84 2.36 -3.94 -2.67
CA LYS A 84 3.39 -2.93 -2.40
C LYS A 84 4.80 -3.48 -2.61
N LYS A 85 5.11 -4.66 -2.06
CA LYS A 85 6.43 -5.32 -2.20
C LYS A 85 6.78 -5.58 -3.66
N LYS A 86 5.82 -6.10 -4.44
CA LYS A 86 5.98 -6.33 -5.88
C LYS A 86 6.27 -5.04 -6.65
N THR A 87 5.61 -3.94 -6.31
CA THR A 87 5.79 -2.66 -7.00
C THR A 87 7.08 -1.94 -6.59
N CYS A 88 7.47 -2.02 -5.31
CA CYS A 88 8.70 -1.40 -4.80
C CYS A 88 9.97 -2.23 -5.03
N GLY A 89 9.86 -3.48 -5.49
CA GLY A 89 11.00 -4.37 -5.74
C GLY A 89 11.69 -4.89 -4.47
N THR A 90 11.07 -4.72 -3.31
CA THR A 90 11.53 -5.28 -2.03
C THR A 90 11.10 -6.74 -1.95
N LYS A 91 11.97 -7.63 -2.45
CA LYS A 91 11.85 -9.08 -2.26
C LYS A 91 12.00 -9.45 -0.79
#